data_AF-A0A7Y3U2P0-F1
#
_entry.id   AF-A0A7Y3U2P0-F1
#
_cell.length_a   1.000
_cell.length_b   1.000
_cell.length_c   1.000
_cell.angle_alpha   90.00
_cell.angle_beta   90.00
_cell.angle_gamma   90.00
#
_symmetry.space_group_name_H-M   'P 1'
#
loop_
_entity.id
_entity.type
_entity.pdbx_description
1 polymer ?
#
loop_
_entity_poly.entity_id
_entity_poly.type
_entity_poly.pdbx_seq_one_letter_code
_entity_poly.pdbx_strand_id
1 'polypeptide(L)'
;MLTDTFFVCPNCGNSKKFKVFTSSFQVIEQSQETGMRIHESSILPNLRQTDNYIECQRCFQRYEYDNASVIGKKYIQVTKGLQCKIHNILDVLC
;
A
#
# COMPACT_ATOMS: atom_id res chain seq x y z
N MET A 1 13.79 -8.94 4.12
CA MET A 1 13.12 -7.82 4.81
C MET A 1 11.87 -7.49 3.99
N LEU A 2 10.68 -7.67 4.57
CA LEU A 2 9.44 -7.30 3.90
C LEU A 2 9.40 -5.78 3.76
N THR A 3 9.15 -5.31 2.55
CA THR A 3 8.99 -3.90 2.27
C THR A 3 7.64 -3.44 2.83
N ASP A 4 7.66 -2.51 3.79
CA ASP A 4 6.49 -1.76 4.31
C ASP A 4 5.90 -0.82 3.24
N THR A 5 5.58 -1.39 2.08
CA THR A 5 5.00 -0.67 0.96
C THR A 5 3.51 -0.59 1.15
N PHE A 6 3.03 0.65 1.22
CA PHE A 6 1.62 0.98 1.17
C PHE A 6 1.16 1.06 -0.28
N PHE A 7 -0.05 0.58 -0.56
CA PHE A 7 -0.66 0.61 -1.88
C PHE A 7 -1.99 1.35 -1.89
N VAL A 8 -2.26 2.01 -3.02
CA VAL A 8 -3.54 2.64 -3.35
C VAL A 8 -3.91 2.23 -4.76
N CYS A 9 -5.15 1.79 -4.96
CA CYS A 9 -5.66 1.41 -6.26
C CYS A 9 -5.98 2.69 -7.06
N PRO A 10 -5.30 2.96 -8.18
CA PRO A 10 -5.55 4.17 -8.98
C PRO A 10 -6.94 4.16 -9.64
N ASN A 11 -7.54 2.97 -9.86
CA ASN A 11 -8.87 2.87 -10.47
C ASN A 11 -10.04 3.17 -9.52
N CYS A 12 -10.00 2.69 -8.27
CA CYS A 12 -11.16 2.78 -7.36
C CYS A 12 -10.85 3.43 -6.00
N GLY A 13 -9.63 3.96 -5.82
CA GLY A 13 -9.18 4.60 -4.58
C GLY A 13 -9.05 3.67 -3.38
N ASN A 14 -9.25 2.36 -3.53
CA ASN A 14 -9.09 1.41 -2.43
C ASN A 14 -7.65 1.44 -1.92
N SER A 15 -7.49 1.62 -0.61
CA SER A 15 -6.19 1.56 0.08
C SER A 15 -6.18 0.54 1.22
N LYS A 16 -7.20 -0.33 1.31
CA LYS A 16 -7.40 -1.23 2.45
C LYS A 16 -6.85 -2.62 2.20
N LYS A 17 -7.37 -3.36 1.22
CA LYS A 17 -7.00 -4.78 0.99
C LYS A 17 -6.40 -5.03 -0.39
N PHE A 18 -5.29 -5.76 -0.42
CA PHE A 18 -4.58 -6.15 -1.63
C PHE A 18 -4.03 -7.57 -1.53
N LYS A 19 -3.96 -8.24 -2.68
CA LYS A 19 -3.07 -9.40 -2.85
C LYS A 19 -1.78 -8.92 -3.49
N VAL A 20 -0.65 -9.41 -3.01
CA VAL A 20 0.67 -9.07 -3.50
C VAL A 20 1.30 -10.35 -4.04
N PHE A 21 1.70 -10.30 -5.30
CA PHE A 21 2.37 -11.38 -6.02
C PHE A 21 3.76 -10.87 -6.43
N THR A 22 4.80 -11.43 -5.81
CA THR A 22 6.21 -11.15 -6.10
C THR A 22 6.96 -12.50 -6.12
N SER A 23 8.16 -12.61 -5.56
CA SER A 23 8.75 -13.93 -5.24
C SER A 23 7.89 -14.73 -4.25
N SER A 24 7.03 -14.05 -3.48
CA SER A 24 6.03 -14.65 -2.60
C SER A 24 4.62 -14.10 -2.85
N PHE A 25 3.63 -14.85 -2.37
CA PHE A 25 2.23 -14.45 -2.31
C PHE A 25 1.84 -14.08 -0.88
N GLN A 26 1.13 -12.97 -0.74
CA GLN A 26 0.54 -12.55 0.53
C GLN A 26 -0.72 -11.72 0.30
N VAL A 27 -1.65 -11.80 1.24
CA VAL A 27 -2.79 -10.88 1.35
C VAL A 27 -2.46 -9.88 2.44
N ILE A 28 -2.57 -8.59 2.14
CA ILE A 28 -2.32 -7.53 3.10
C ILE A 28 -3.58 -6.70 3.32
N GLU A 29 -3.73 -6.22 4.55
CA GLU A 29 -4.64 -5.17 4.93
C GLU A 29 -3.87 -3.98 5.49
N GLN A 30 -4.32 -2.79 5.13
CA GLN A 30 -3.64 -1.53 5.39
C GLN A 30 -4.60 -0.54 6.07
N SER A 31 -4.07 0.25 7.00
CA SER A 31 -4.77 1.40 7.56
C SER A 31 -4.45 2.64 6.73
N GLN A 32 -5.51 3.28 6.24
CA GLN A 32 -5.38 4.55 5.51
C GLN A 32 -4.94 5.69 6.44
N GLU A 33 -5.31 5.64 7.72
CA GLU A 33 -5.02 6.68 8.71
C GLU A 33 -3.54 6.71 9.08
N THR A 34 -2.95 5.54 9.32
CA THR A 34 -1.53 5.43 9.70
C THR A 34 -0.62 5.25 8.49
N GLY A 35 -1.16 4.88 7.33
CA GLY A 35 -0.38 4.54 6.15
C GLY A 35 0.43 3.25 6.33
N MET A 36 0.03 2.37 7.27
CA MET A 36 0.76 1.15 7.60
C MET A 36 -0.05 -0.10 7.27
N ARG A 37 0.63 -1.24 7.10
CA ARG A 37 -0.02 -2.55 7.10
C ARG A 37 -0.47 -2.87 8.52
N ILE A 38 -1.72 -3.31 8.66
CA ILE A 38 -2.33 -3.66 9.94
C ILE A 38 -2.59 -5.15 10.08
N HIS A 39 -2.65 -5.87 8.96
CA HIS A 39 -2.76 -7.32 8.94
C HIS A 39 -2.09 -7.86 7.69
N GLU A 40 -1.45 -9.01 7.82
CA GLU A 40 -0.89 -9.77 6.70
C GLU A 40 -1.22 -11.25 6.89
N SER A 41 -1.56 -11.92 5.80
CA SER A 41 -1.66 -13.38 5.81
C SER A 41 -0.28 -13.99 5.95
N SER A 42 -0.23 -15.29 6.28
CA SER A 42 0.97 -16.09 6.10
C SER A 42 1.52 -15.93 4.68
N ILE A 43 2.84 -15.85 4.58
CA ILE A 43 3.55 -15.73 3.31
C ILE A 43 3.60 -17.12 2.66
N LEU A 44 3.09 -17.22 1.44
CA LEU A 44 3.14 -18.44 0.65
C LEU A 44 4.13 -18.29 -0.50
N PRO A 45 4.76 -19.39 -0.97
CA PRO A 45 5.58 -19.32 -2.16
C PRO A 45 4.72 -18.90 -3.36
N ASN A 46 5.23 -17.98 -4.18
CA ASN A 46 4.59 -17.71 -5.45
C ASN A 46 4.98 -18.81 -6.45
N LEU A 47 4.02 -19.65 -6.81
CA LEU A 47 4.22 -20.75 -7.76
C LEU A 47 4.59 -20.25 -9.17
N ARG A 48 4.24 -19.00 -9.48
CA ARG A 48 4.55 -18.32 -10.72
C ARG A 48 5.57 -17.23 -10.42
N GLN A 49 6.81 -17.63 -10.13
CA GLN A 49 7.89 -16.75 -9.66
C GLN A 49 8.14 -15.49 -10.51
N THR A 50 7.61 -15.44 -11.73
CA THR A 50 7.65 -14.31 -12.65
C THR A 50 6.60 -13.23 -12.38
N ASP A 51 5.57 -13.53 -11.58
CA ASP A 51 4.50 -12.59 -11.27
C ASP A 51 5.02 -11.53 -10.29
N ASN A 52 5.03 -10.27 -10.75
CA ASN A 52 5.43 -9.12 -9.95
C ASN A 52 4.35 -8.02 -10.02
N TYR A 53 3.20 -8.28 -9.39
CA TYR A 53 2.05 -7.39 -9.42
C TYR A 53 1.27 -7.39 -8.09
N ILE A 54 0.46 -6.36 -7.89
CA ILE A 54 -0.56 -6.32 -6.85
C ILE A 54 -1.94 -6.41 -7.48
N GLU A 55 -2.90 -7.00 -6.76
CA GLU A 55 -4.31 -7.05 -7.14
C GLU A 55 -5.16 -6.36 -6.08
N CYS A 56 -5.94 -5.37 -6.51
CA CYS A 56 -6.90 -4.70 -5.65
C CYS A 56 -8.08 -5.62 -5.34
N GLN A 57 -8.34 -5.92 -4.06
CA GLN A 57 -9.45 -6.80 -3.69
C GLN A 57 -10.84 -6.17 -3.84
N ARG A 58 -10.93 -4.87 -4.16
CA ARG A 58 -12.21 -4.16 -4.38
C ARG A 58 -12.67 -4.20 -5.84
N CYS A 59 -11.75 -4.00 -6.79
CA CYS A 59 -12.08 -3.94 -8.21
C CYS A 59 -11.33 -4.96 -9.07
N PHE A 60 -10.55 -5.84 -8.45
CA PHE A 60 -9.79 -6.94 -9.07
C PHE A 60 -8.81 -6.51 -10.17
N GLN A 61 -8.51 -5.23 -10.24
CA GLN A 61 -7.51 -4.69 -11.17
C GLN A 61 -6.11 -5.00 -10.68
N ARG A 62 -5.22 -5.26 -11.64
CA ARG A 62 -3.83 -5.63 -11.41
C ARG A 62 -2.92 -4.49 -11.83
N TYR A 63 -1.88 -4.28 -11.03
CA TYR A 63 -0.87 -3.26 -11.29
C TYR A 63 0.50 -3.86 -11.02
N GLU A 64 1.46 -3.54 -11.88
CA GLU A 64 2.86 -3.88 -11.64
C GLU A 64 3.28 -3.37 -10.25
N TYR A 65 4.02 -4.21 -9.52
CA TYR A 65 4.40 -3.94 -8.14
C TYR A 65 5.15 -2.61 -8.00
N ASP A 66 6.15 -2.38 -8.85
CA ASP A 66 7.01 -1.20 -8.77
C ASP A 66 6.20 0.09 -9.00
N ASN A 67 5.35 0.11 -10.02
CA ASN A 67 4.45 1.24 -10.28
C ASN A 67 3.50 1.50 -9.11
N ALA A 68 2.90 0.44 -8.56
CA ALA A 68 2.00 0.57 -7.42
C ALA A 68 2.73 1.07 -6.15
N SER A 69 3.98 0.65 -5.95
CA SER A 69 4.81 1.08 -4.84
C SER A 69 5.10 2.59 -4.88
N VAL A 70 5.39 3.11 -6.09
CA VAL A 70 5.63 4.54 -6.31
C VAL A 70 4.38 5.36 -6.01
N ILE A 71 3.22 4.90 -6.49
CA ILE A 71 1.93 5.56 -6.25
C ILE A 71 1.64 5.62 -4.75
N GLY A 72 1.77 4.50 -4.04
CA GLY A 72 1.51 4.45 -2.61
C GLY A 72 2.49 5.26 -1.77
N LYS A 73 3.79 5.29 -2.13
CA LYS A 73 4.78 6.16 -1.51
C LYS A 73 4.42 7.63 -1.66
N LYS A 74 4.03 8.05 -2.87
CA LYS A 74 3.58 9.42 -3.14
C LYS A 74 2.34 9.77 -2.33
N TYR A 75 1.38 8.84 -2.22
CA TYR A 75 0.18 9.02 -1.41
C TYR A 75 0.52 9.30 0.06
N ILE A 76 1.37 8.48 0.68
CA ILE A 76 1.79 8.69 2.07
C ILE A 76 2.53 10.00 2.23
N GLN A 77 3.47 10.34 1.33
CA GLN A 77 4.22 11.59 1.40
C GLN A 77 3.31 12.81 1.35
N VAL A 78 2.31 12.80 0.46
CA VAL A 78 1.32 13.86 0.35
C VAL A 78 0.45 13.90 1.61
N THR A 79 -0.11 12.78 2.05
CA THR A 79 -1.00 12.73 3.22
C THR A 79 -0.28 13.14 4.51
N LYS A 80 0.94 12.65 4.77
CA LYS A 80 1.76 13.07 5.92
C LYS A 80 2.18 14.53 5.81
N GLY A 81 2.55 14.99 4.62
CA GLY A 81 2.88 16.40 4.37
C GLY A 81 1.68 17.33 4.61
N LEU A 82 0.47 16.90 4.24
CA LEU A 82 -0.78 17.60 4.56
C LEU A 82 -1.07 17.56 6.07
N GLN A 83 -0.90 16.42 6.73
CA GLN A 83 -1.06 16.30 8.19
C GLN A 83 -0.13 17.26 8.93
N CYS A 84 1.16 17.33 8.59
CA CYS A 84 2.10 18.30 9.16
C CYS A 84 1.64 19.75 8.93
N LYS A 85 1.15 20.08 7.73
CA LYS A 85 0.67 21.44 7.42
C LYS A 85 -0.61 21.81 8.17
N ILE A 86 -1.54 20.88 8.34
CA ILE A 86 -2.77 21.07 9.11
C ILE A 86 -2.45 21.21 10.60
N HIS A 87 -1.52 20.39 11.12
CA HIS A 87 -1.07 20.50 12.51
C HIS A 87 -0.37 21.85 12.78
N ASN A 88 0.40 22.37 11.82
CA ASN A 88 1.00 23.71 11.93
C ASN A 88 -0.03 24.87 11.98
N ILE A 89 -1.30 24.62 11.59
CA ILE A 89 -2.40 25.59 11.72
C ILE A 89 -3.13 25.40 13.07
N LEU A 90 -2.96 24.26 13.75
CA LEU A 90 -3.70 23.83 14.96
C LEU A 90 -2.81 23.64 16.22
N ASP A 91 -1.63 24.26 16.27
CA ASP A 91 -0.65 24.32 17.38
C ASP A 91 0.59 23.40 17.33
N VAL A 92 1.70 24.06 17.67
CA VAL A 92 3.11 23.68 17.92
C VAL A 92 3.34 22.24 18.43
N LEU A 93 4.05 21.41 17.65
CA LEU A 93 5.12 20.47 18.05
C LEU A 93 5.54 19.59 16.85
N CYS A 94 6.68 19.93 16.25
CA CYS A 94 7.52 19.00 15.51
C CYS A 94 8.85 18.87 16.25
#